data_AF-A0A2S8R7G4-F1
#
_entry.id   AF-A0A2S8R7G4-F1
#
_cell.length_a   1.000
_cell.length_b   1.000
_cell.length_c   1.000
_cell.angle_alpha   90.00
_cell.angle_beta   90.00
_cell.angle_gamma   90.00
#
_symmetry.space_group_name_H-M   'P 1'
#
loop_
_entity.id
_entity.type
_entity.pdbx_description
1 polymer ?
#
loop_
_entity_poly.entity_id
_entity_poly.type
_entity_poly.pdbx_seq_one_letter_code
_entity_poly.pdbx_strand_id
1 'polypeptide(L)'
;MEDDLALENTRNDFKQATVPIWYGEMRGDGHGSGPFDGIPATIAWLRWHLGGETERKDMFIGEGQFYFNRGIWISHSKNWENYKDPF
;
A
#
# COMPACT_ATOMS: atom_id res chain seq x y z
N MET A 1 -4.81 15.29 -21.47
CA MET A 1 -3.60 14.91 -20.73
C MET A 1 -4.11 14.22 -19.48
N GLU A 2 -3.97 12.90 -19.39
CA GLU A 2 -4.10 12.24 -18.10
C GLU A 2 -2.95 12.75 -17.23
N ASP A 3 -3.29 13.30 -16.06
CA ASP A 3 -2.33 13.83 -15.10
C ASP A 3 -1.81 12.69 -14.22
N ASP A 4 -0.90 11.90 -14.77
CA ASP A 4 -0.26 10.78 -14.07
C ASP A 4 0.89 11.22 -13.14
N LEU A 5 1.10 12.53 -12.96
CA LEU A 5 2.17 13.05 -12.12
C LEU A 5 2.11 12.50 -10.69
N ALA A 6 0.89 12.36 -10.15
CA ALA A 6 0.70 11.77 -8.81
C ALA A 6 1.15 10.31 -8.76
N LEU A 7 0.86 9.52 -9.80
CA LEU A 7 1.23 8.11 -9.87
C LEU A 7 2.75 7.96 -10.02
N GLU A 8 3.37 8.71 -10.94
CA GLU A 8 4.82 8.67 -11.14
C GLU A 8 5.60 9.12 -9.91
N ASN A 9 5.17 10.21 -9.26
CA ASN A 9 5.78 10.68 -8.03
C ASN A 9 5.69 9.62 -6.92
N THR A 10 4.52 9.02 -6.72
CA THR A 10 4.35 7.99 -5.69
C THR A 10 5.22 6.75 -5.96
N ARG A 11 5.34 6.33 -7.22
CA ARG A 11 6.26 5.24 -7.62
C ARG A 11 7.72 5.60 -7.37
N ASN A 12 8.10 6.84 -7.62
CA ASN A 12 9.46 7.33 -7.37
C ASN A 12 9.78 7.41 -5.87
N ASP A 13 8.82 7.84 -5.05
CA ASP A 13 8.93 7.83 -3.58
C ASP A 13 9.12 6.40 -3.06
N PHE A 14 8.31 5.45 -3.54
CA PHE A 14 8.46 4.05 -3.20
C PHE A 14 9.86 3.52 -3.57
N LYS A 15 10.34 3.79 -4.79
CA LYS A 15 11.68 3.37 -5.24
C LYS A 15 12.79 3.93 -4.34
N GLN A 16 12.69 5.19 -3.92
CA GLN A 16 13.71 5.85 -3.12
C GLN A 16 13.63 5.56 -1.61
N ALA A 17 12.53 4.98 -1.13
CA ALA A 17 12.35 4.71 0.29
C ALA A 17 13.45 3.78 0.85
N THR A 18 14.07 4.22 1.93
CA THR A 18 15.13 3.51 2.69
C THR A 18 14.63 2.91 4.01
N VAL A 19 13.37 3.16 4.34
CA VAL A 19 12.68 2.66 5.54
C VAL A 19 11.65 1.60 5.14
N PRO A 20 11.14 0.78 6.08
CA PRO A 20 10.02 -0.12 5.81
C PRO A 20 8.85 0.66 5.19
N ILE A 21 8.38 0.19 4.02
CA ILE A 21 7.35 0.88 3.25
C ILE A 21 6.36 -0.10 2.65
N TRP A 22 5.10 0.32 2.59
CA TRP A 22 4.06 -0.30 1.80
C TRP A 22 3.52 0.73 0.81
N TYR A 23 3.24 0.28 -0.41
CA TYR A 23 2.74 1.09 -1.52
C TYR A 23 1.53 0.38 -2.13
N GLY A 24 0.41 1.10 -2.27
CA GLY A 24 -0.82 0.58 -2.86
C GLY A 24 -1.37 1.49 -3.95
N GLU A 25 -1.62 0.90 -5.12
CA GLU A 25 -2.40 1.48 -6.23
C GLU A 25 -3.84 0.90 -6.20
N MET A 26 -4.83 1.73 -6.53
CA MET A 26 -6.22 1.30 -6.72
C MET A 26 -6.63 1.41 -8.18
N ARG A 27 -7.06 0.29 -8.77
CA ARG A 27 -7.51 0.22 -10.17
C ARG A 27 -8.94 0.74 -10.31
N GLY A 28 -9.17 1.55 -11.34
CA GLY A 28 -10.50 2.09 -11.67
C GLY A 28 -10.93 3.24 -10.77
N ASP A 29 -10.02 3.72 -9.93
CA ASP A 29 -10.26 4.77 -8.98
C ASP A 29 -9.75 6.12 -9.52
N GLY A 30 -10.45 7.21 -9.18
CA GLY A 30 -10.14 8.55 -9.64
C GLY A 30 -9.99 9.52 -8.48
N HIS A 31 -9.54 10.75 -8.76
CA HIS A 31 -9.25 11.76 -7.73
C HIS A 31 -10.41 12.04 -6.75
N GLY A 32 -11.66 11.84 -7.19
CA GLY A 32 -12.85 12.03 -6.36
C GLY A 32 -13.24 10.83 -5.47
N SER A 33 -12.95 9.60 -5.91
CA SER A 33 -13.31 8.36 -5.18
C SER A 33 -12.14 7.79 -4.37
N GLY A 34 -10.91 8.04 -4.80
CA GLY A 34 -9.66 7.58 -4.19
C GLY A 34 -9.58 7.75 -2.68
N PRO A 35 -9.86 8.95 -2.15
CA PRO A 35 -9.84 9.17 -0.72
C PRO A 35 -10.81 8.27 0.06
N PHE A 36 -11.97 7.93 -0.50
CA PHE A 36 -12.99 7.11 0.16
C PHE A 36 -12.64 5.62 0.10
N ASP A 37 -12.23 5.14 -1.07
CA ASP A 37 -11.88 3.73 -1.28
C ASP A 37 -10.57 3.35 -0.54
N GLY A 38 -9.71 4.34 -0.27
CA GLY A 38 -8.49 4.18 0.55
C GLY A 38 -8.69 4.20 2.08
N ILE A 39 -9.88 4.56 2.58
CA ILE A 39 -10.16 4.63 4.04
C ILE A 39 -9.86 3.30 4.75
N PRO A 40 -10.30 2.12 4.25
CA PRO A 40 -10.07 0.85 4.93
C PRO A 40 -8.57 0.53 5.10
N ALA A 41 -7.75 0.81 4.10
CA ALA A 41 -6.29 0.64 4.17
C ALA A 41 -5.68 1.59 5.19
N THR A 42 -6.08 2.87 5.17
CA THR A 42 -5.60 3.87 6.13
C THR A 42 -5.93 3.48 7.58
N ILE A 43 -7.17 3.05 7.85
CA ILE A 43 -7.57 2.64 9.20
C ILE A 43 -6.81 1.39 9.64
N ALA A 44 -6.69 0.37 8.78
CA ALA A 44 -5.96 -0.85 9.13
C ALA A 44 -4.48 -0.57 9.43
N TRP A 45 -3.85 0.37 8.72
CA TRP A 45 -2.47 0.80 8.95
C TRP A 45 -2.30 1.46 10.31
N LEU A 46 -3.20 2.39 10.66
CA LEU A 46 -3.19 3.07 11.94
C LEU A 46 -3.46 2.10 13.10
N ARG A 47 -4.40 1.15 12.94
CA ARG A 47 -4.66 0.12 13.96
C ARG A 47 -3.44 -0.78 14.18
N TRP A 48 -2.71 -1.12 13.11
CA TRP A 48 -1.47 -1.88 13.23
C TRP A 48 -0.38 -1.09 13.98
N HIS A 49 -0.02 0.10 13.50
CA HIS A 49 1.16 0.82 14.01
C HIS A 49 0.91 1.61 15.30
N LEU A 50 -0.30 2.15 15.48
CA LEU A 50 -0.65 2.99 16.64
C LEU A 50 -1.60 2.29 17.61
N GLY A 51 -2.45 1.40 17.10
CA GLY A 51 -3.44 0.66 17.89
C GLY A 51 -2.93 -0.62 18.54
N GLY A 52 -1.74 -1.10 18.18
CA GLY A 52 -1.14 -2.33 18.74
C GLY A 52 -1.71 -3.63 18.15
N GLU A 53 -2.51 -3.57 17.08
CA GLU A 53 -3.11 -4.73 16.43
C GLU A 53 -2.13 -5.37 15.45
N THR A 54 -1.15 -6.11 15.98
CA THR A 54 -0.05 -6.70 15.21
C THR A 54 -0.49 -7.70 14.15
N GLU A 55 -1.65 -8.34 14.32
CA GLU A 55 -2.24 -9.28 13.36
C GLU A 55 -2.62 -8.62 12.03
N ARG A 56 -2.76 -7.29 12.00
CA ARG A 56 -3.07 -6.54 10.78
C ARG A 56 -1.89 -6.41 9.82
N LYS A 57 -0.68 -6.74 10.26
CA LYS A 57 0.51 -6.80 9.38
C LYS A 57 0.24 -7.60 8.10
N ASP A 58 -0.41 -8.75 8.23
CA ASP A 58 -0.68 -9.69 7.13
C ASP A 58 -1.70 -9.15 6.11
N MET A 59 -2.36 -8.02 6.42
CA MET A 59 -3.21 -7.32 5.45
C MET A 59 -2.39 -6.52 4.43
N PHE A 60 -1.15 -6.15 4.76
CA PHE A 60 -0.27 -5.29 3.97
C PHE A 60 0.99 -6.00 3.46
N ILE A 61 1.47 -6.99 4.21
CA ILE A 61 2.74 -7.66 3.94
C ILE A 61 2.47 -9.15 3.80
N GLY A 62 2.81 -9.71 2.64
CA GLY A 62 2.63 -11.13 2.35
C GLY A 62 3.16 -11.48 0.96
N GLU A 63 3.21 -12.77 0.66
CA GLU A 63 3.54 -13.26 -0.68
C GLU A 63 2.25 -13.49 -1.48
N GLY A 64 2.24 -13.07 -2.75
CA GLY A 64 1.09 -13.29 -3.63
C GLY A 64 -0.15 -12.48 -3.23
N GLN A 65 -1.28 -13.17 -3.04
CA GLN A 65 -2.58 -12.55 -2.79
C GLN A 65 -2.83 -12.39 -1.28
N PHE A 66 -2.90 -11.15 -0.81
CA PHE A 66 -3.27 -10.79 0.55
C PHE A 66 -4.30 -9.64 0.54
N TYR A 67 -4.74 -9.19 1.71
CA TYR A 67 -5.96 -8.37 1.82
C TYR A 67 -5.93 -7.10 0.96
N PHE A 68 -4.84 -6.32 1.01
CA PHE A 68 -4.62 -5.13 0.18
C PHE A 68 -3.71 -5.40 -1.04
N ASN A 69 -3.73 -6.62 -1.60
CA ASN A 69 -3.11 -6.94 -2.89
C ASN A 69 -4.04 -7.83 -3.75
N ARG A 70 -5.33 -7.49 -3.73
CA ARG A 70 -6.40 -8.19 -4.45
C ARG A 70 -7.54 -7.23 -4.78
N GLY A 71 -8.42 -7.64 -5.70
CA GLY A 71 -9.55 -6.82 -6.12
C GLY A 71 -9.08 -5.57 -6.84
N ILE A 72 -9.44 -4.39 -6.32
CA ILE A 72 -8.99 -3.11 -6.86
C ILE A 72 -7.52 -2.81 -6.52
N TRP A 73 -6.95 -3.46 -5.50
CA TRP A 73 -5.61 -3.15 -5.02
C TRP A 73 -4.52 -3.88 -5.81
N ILE A 74 -3.48 -3.13 -6.17
CA ILE A 74 -2.15 -3.65 -6.52
C ILE A 74 -1.19 -3.07 -5.49
N SER A 75 -0.46 -3.90 -4.74
CA SER A 75 0.47 -3.38 -3.76
C SER A 75 1.81 -4.07 -3.74
N HIS A 76 2.77 -3.32 -3.21
CA HIS A 76 4.17 -3.67 -3.08
C HIS A 76 4.64 -3.27 -1.67
N SER A 77 5.61 -3.98 -1.13
CA SER A 77 6.19 -3.61 0.16
C SER A 77 7.66 -4.00 0.20
N LYS A 78 8.51 -3.19 0.82
CA LYS A 78 9.95 -3.49 0.90
C LYS A 78 10.57 -2.92 2.18
N ASN A 79 11.81 -3.30 2.44
CA ASN A 79 12.61 -2.88 3.60
C ASN A 79 12.02 -3.27 4.96
N TRP A 80 11.14 -4.28 5.01
CA TRP A 80 10.63 -4.83 6.28
C TRP A 80 11.55 -5.96 6.76
N GLU A 81 11.94 -5.92 8.03
CA GLU A 81 12.71 -6.99 8.66
C GLU A 81 12.04 -8.35 8.43
N ASN A 82 12.80 -9.31 7.90
CA ASN A 82 12.35 -10.67 7.53
C ASN A 82 11.30 -10.78 6.40
N TYR A 83 11.07 -9.72 5.61
CA TYR A 83 10.28 -9.80 4.38
C TYR A 83 11.15 -9.42 3.18
N LYS A 84 11.34 -10.38 2.27
CA LYS A 84 11.96 -10.12 0.97
C LYS A 84 10.84 -9.95 -0.04
N ASP A 85 10.71 -8.73 -0.54
CA ASP A 85 9.85 -8.45 -1.67
C ASP A 85 10.26 -9.37 -2.85
N PRO A 86 9.35 -10.18 -3.42
CA PRO A 86 9.66 -10.94 -4.63
C PRO A 86 9.66 -10.09 -5.91
N PHE A 87 9.42 -8.77 -5.82
CA PHE A 87 9.57 -7.84 -6.93
C PHE A 87 11.03 -7.53 -7.30
#